data_AF-A0A941VRH1-F1
#
_entry.id   AF-A0A941VRH1-F1
#
_cell.length_a   1.000
_cell.length_b   1.000
_cell.length_c   1.000
_cell.angle_alpha   90.00
_cell.angle_beta   90.00
_cell.angle_gamma   90.00
#
_symmetry.space_group_name_H-M   'P 1'
#
loop_
_entity.id
_entity.type
_entity.pdbx_description
1 polymer ?
#
loop_
_entity_poly.entity_id
_entity_poly.type
_entity_poly.pdbx_seq_one_letter_code
_entity_poly.pdbx_strand_id
1 'polypeptide(L)'
;MPPEIWKADDRGVIYNYFRSRTIGHFQAAYDKVLAQGMEGIIADVERSLERLDARAADYLRKRQFLESVMTACRGAVLFAGRYAAEARRLAGLELDPARRSELEAIAAILTRVPARPAVTFQEALQSFWITHLVLNLETSGHAFGPGRFDQYLYPYYRHSIDSGEITPAQANPRPRAPTRTSRT
;
A
#
# COMPACT_ATOMS: atom_id res chain seq x y z
N MET A 1 32.61 12.21 0.21
CA MET A 1 32.75 12.26 1.68
C MET A 1 34.22 12.47 2.00
N PRO A 2 34.58 13.49 2.79
CA PRO A 2 35.96 13.73 3.20
C PRO A 2 36.56 12.51 3.93
N PRO A 3 37.87 12.21 3.78
CA PRO A 3 38.52 11.05 4.41
C PRO A 3 38.34 10.98 5.93
N GLU A 4 38.26 12.13 6.60
CA GLU A 4 38.11 12.26 8.05
C GLU A 4 36.77 11.71 8.52
N ILE A 5 35.72 11.88 7.72
CA ILE A 5 34.37 11.40 8.05
C ILE A 5 34.30 9.88 7.94
N TRP A 6 34.97 9.29 6.93
CA TRP A 6 35.07 7.83 6.83
C TRP A 6 35.83 7.22 8.00
N LYS A 7 36.95 7.83 8.41
CA LYS A 7 37.70 7.39 9.59
C LYS A 7 36.87 7.45 10.87
N ALA A 8 35.98 8.45 11.01
CA ALA A 8 35.09 8.57 12.15
C ALA A 8 34.00 7.48 12.16
N ASP A 9 33.42 7.16 10.99
CA ASP A 9 32.43 6.08 10.83
C ASP A 9 33.04 4.69 11.08
N ASP A 10 34.20 4.40 10.49
CA ASP A 10 34.90 3.12 10.67
C ASP A 10 35.36 2.89 12.12
N ARG A 11 35.54 3.97 12.90
CA ARG A 11 35.87 3.93 14.33
C ARG A 11 34.62 3.95 15.24
N GLY A 12 33.42 4.01 14.67
CA GLY A 12 32.17 4.06 15.42
C GLY A 12 31.93 5.37 16.20
N VAL A 13 32.67 6.44 15.89
CA VAL A 13 32.46 7.77 16.49
C VAL A 13 31.16 8.40 15.98
N ILE A 14 30.84 8.13 14.71
CA ILE A 14 29.57 8.43 14.09
C ILE A 14 29.06 7.16 13.42
N TYR A 15 27.74 7.07 13.17
CA TYR A 15 27.15 5.95 12.46
C TYR A 15 26.38 6.45 11.24
N ASN A 16 26.88 6.15 10.05
CA ASN A 16 26.22 6.47 8.80
C ASN A 16 25.20 5.38 8.43
N TYR A 17 23.97 5.56 8.92
CA TYR A 17 22.84 4.64 8.69
C TYR A 17 22.60 4.30 7.22
N PHE A 18 22.83 5.26 6.30
CA PHE A 18 22.56 5.10 4.86
C PHE A 18 23.70 4.46 4.07
N ARG A 19 24.76 3.99 4.74
CA ARG A 19 25.87 3.27 4.09
C ARG A 19 25.42 1.92 3.51
N SER A 20 24.45 1.26 4.13
CA SER A 20 23.95 -0.07 3.74
C SER A 20 22.45 -0.13 3.50
N ARG A 21 21.73 0.99 3.68
CA ARG A 21 20.28 1.07 3.58
C ARG A 21 19.84 2.31 2.82
N THR A 22 18.67 2.22 2.21
CA THR A 22 18.01 3.35 1.55
C THR A 22 17.22 4.18 2.56
N ILE A 23 16.78 5.37 2.12
CA ILE A 23 16.04 6.30 2.97
C ILE A 23 14.60 5.82 3.14
N GLY A 24 14.11 5.85 4.38
CA GLY A 24 12.71 5.64 4.75
C GLY A 24 12.24 6.79 5.63
N HIS A 25 11.63 6.49 6.79
CA HIS A 25 11.24 7.47 7.81
C HIS A 25 10.30 8.57 7.29
N PHE A 26 9.25 8.18 6.59
CA PHE A 26 8.18 9.08 6.19
C PHE A 26 6.81 8.42 6.33
N GLN A 27 5.78 9.25 6.23
CA GLN A 27 4.39 8.82 6.17
C GLN A 27 3.89 9.08 4.75
N ALA A 28 3.45 8.03 4.07
CA ALA A 28 2.85 8.18 2.75
C ALA A 28 1.46 8.83 2.87
N ALA A 29 1.00 9.46 1.79
CA ALA A 29 -0.35 10.00 1.68
C ALA A 29 -1.38 8.86 1.47
N TYR A 30 -1.57 8.01 2.49
CA TYR A 30 -2.49 6.88 2.43
C TYR A 30 -3.92 7.35 2.16
N ASP A 31 -4.34 8.43 2.80
CA ASP A 31 -5.61 9.12 2.58
C ASP A 31 -5.87 9.44 1.09
N LYS A 32 -4.85 9.91 0.37
CA LYS A 32 -4.93 10.18 -1.07
C LYS A 32 -5.23 8.91 -1.86
N VAL A 33 -4.52 7.81 -1.55
CA VAL A 33 -4.76 6.51 -2.22
C VAL A 33 -6.15 5.97 -1.89
N LEU A 34 -6.61 6.09 -0.65
CA LEU A 34 -7.96 5.65 -0.27
C LEU A 34 -9.05 6.44 -1.01
N ALA A 35 -8.89 7.76 -1.12
CA ALA A 35 -9.89 8.64 -1.70
C ALA A 35 -9.93 8.62 -3.24
N GLN A 36 -8.78 8.45 -3.90
CA GLN A 36 -8.68 8.55 -5.36
C GLN A 36 -8.38 7.22 -6.05
N GLY A 37 -7.82 6.25 -5.32
CA GLY A 37 -7.18 5.08 -5.92
C GLY A 37 -5.92 5.44 -6.71
N MET A 38 -5.16 4.42 -7.09
CA MET A 38 -4.00 4.55 -7.97
C MET A 38 -4.39 5.05 -9.36
N GLU A 39 -5.59 4.70 -9.85
CA GLU A 39 -6.12 5.21 -11.13
C GLU A 39 -6.35 6.72 -11.09
N GLY A 40 -6.84 7.26 -9.97
CA GLY A 40 -6.98 8.70 -9.79
C GLY A 40 -5.64 9.43 -9.72
N ILE A 41 -4.62 8.82 -9.09
CA ILE A 41 -3.25 9.35 -9.06
C ILE A 41 -2.62 9.31 -10.46
N ILE A 42 -2.85 8.24 -11.23
CA ILE A 42 -2.40 8.16 -12.63
C ILE A 42 -3.05 9.29 -13.45
N ALA A 43 -4.34 9.55 -13.26
CA ALA A 43 -5.01 10.65 -13.95
C ALA A 43 -4.47 12.04 -13.54
N ASP A 44 -4.07 12.25 -12.28
CA ASP A 44 -3.33 13.46 -11.83
C ASP A 44 -2.00 13.62 -12.57
N VAL A 45 -1.27 12.51 -12.74
CA VAL A 45 0.02 12.46 -13.44
C VAL A 45 -0.14 12.75 -14.94
N GLU A 46 -1.15 12.17 -15.59
CA GLU A 46 -1.47 12.43 -17.00
C GLU A 46 -1.79 13.91 -17.24
N ARG A 47 -2.65 14.51 -16.41
CA ARG A 47 -2.92 15.96 -16.44
C ARG A 47 -1.66 16.81 -16.21
N SER A 48 -0.73 16.32 -15.40
CA SER A 48 0.54 17.02 -15.14
C SER A 48 1.47 16.96 -16.34
N LEU A 49 1.50 15.83 -17.04
CA LEU A 49 2.26 15.64 -18.29
C LEU A 49 1.76 16.57 -19.40
N GLU A 50 0.44 16.71 -19.56
CA GLU A 50 -0.19 17.60 -20.55
C GLU A 50 0.19 19.08 -20.35
N ARG A 51 0.46 19.48 -19.10
CA ARG A 51 0.78 20.86 -18.72
C ARG A 51 2.27 21.17 -18.74
N LEU A 52 3.13 20.21 -19.09
CA LEU A 52 4.57 20.46 -19.12
C LEU A 52 4.95 21.39 -20.27
N ASP A 53 5.71 22.44 -19.95
CA ASP A 53 6.33 23.30 -20.95
C ASP A 53 7.52 22.58 -21.61
N ALA A 54 7.36 22.24 -22.90
CA ALA A 54 8.41 21.59 -23.69
C ALA A 54 9.67 22.43 -23.89
N ARG A 55 9.62 23.75 -23.62
CA ARG A 55 10.76 24.67 -23.72
C ARG A 55 11.53 24.81 -22.40
N ALA A 56 10.97 24.33 -21.29
CA ALA A 56 11.63 24.40 -20.00
C ALA A 56 12.89 23.53 -19.97
N ALA A 57 13.98 24.07 -19.39
CA ALA A 57 15.25 23.36 -19.29
C ALA A 57 15.17 22.03 -18.51
N ASP A 58 14.17 21.87 -17.64
CA ASP A 58 13.93 20.67 -16.84
C ASP A 58 12.82 19.76 -17.37
N TYR A 59 12.31 20.01 -18.59
CA TYR A 59 11.21 19.27 -19.22
C TYR A 59 11.42 17.75 -19.19
N LEU A 60 12.57 17.28 -19.71
CA LEU A 60 12.86 15.85 -19.80
C LEU A 60 12.89 15.17 -18.42
N ARG A 61 13.49 15.85 -17.43
CA ARG A 61 13.57 15.34 -16.05
C ARG A 61 12.18 15.22 -15.42
N LYS A 62 11.34 16.25 -15.56
CA LYS A 62 9.96 16.24 -15.04
C LYS A 62 9.12 15.17 -15.70
N ARG A 63 9.20 15.06 -17.03
CA ARG A 63 8.49 14.04 -17.81
C ARG A 63 8.87 12.63 -17.36
N GLN A 64 10.17 12.33 -17.28
CA GLN A 64 10.66 11.01 -16.86
C GLN A 64 10.22 10.66 -15.44
N PHE A 65 10.21 11.62 -14.52
CA PHE A 65 9.71 11.42 -13.17
C PHE A 65 8.22 11.06 -13.18
N LEU A 66 7.39 11.83 -13.89
CA LEU A 66 5.95 11.58 -14.00
C LEU A 66 5.64 10.22 -14.62
N GLU A 67 6.31 9.85 -15.72
CA GLU A 67 6.17 8.53 -16.35
C GLU A 67 6.58 7.38 -15.41
N SER A 68 7.62 7.59 -14.59
CA SER A 68 8.05 6.64 -13.56
C SER A 68 6.99 6.46 -12.47
N VAL A 69 6.38 7.56 -11.98
CA VAL A 69 5.30 7.51 -10.98
C VAL A 69 4.11 6.72 -11.53
N MET A 70 3.68 6.99 -12.76
CA MET A 70 2.60 6.24 -13.40
C MET A 70 2.91 4.74 -13.49
N THR A 71 4.16 4.39 -13.81
CA THR A 71 4.61 2.99 -13.89
C THR A 71 4.55 2.31 -12.51
N ALA A 72 5.00 2.99 -11.45
CA ALA A 72 4.92 2.48 -10.08
C ALA A 72 3.46 2.25 -9.63
N CYS A 73 2.56 3.20 -9.89
CA CYS A 73 1.13 3.06 -9.60
C CYS A 73 0.52 1.86 -10.33
N ARG A 74 0.82 1.68 -11.63
CA ARG A 74 0.38 0.51 -12.40
C ARG A 74 0.93 -0.80 -11.82
N GLY A 75 2.18 -0.80 -11.36
CA GLY A 75 2.79 -1.94 -10.67
C GLY A 75 2.04 -2.33 -9.39
N ALA A 76 1.65 -1.35 -8.57
CA ALA A 76 0.86 -1.59 -7.36
C ALA A 76 -0.53 -2.18 -7.66
N VAL A 77 -1.20 -1.69 -8.70
CA VAL A 77 -2.48 -2.24 -9.18
C VAL A 77 -2.33 -3.68 -9.64
N LEU A 78 -1.30 -3.96 -10.45
CA LEU A 78 -1.00 -5.31 -10.92
C LEU A 78 -0.72 -6.26 -9.75
N PHE A 79 0.02 -5.79 -8.74
CA PHE A 79 0.33 -6.56 -7.54
C PHE A 79 -0.94 -6.96 -6.77
N ALA A 80 -1.87 -6.02 -6.54
CA ALA A 80 -3.17 -6.33 -5.94
C ALA A 80 -3.98 -7.33 -6.78
N GLY A 81 -4.00 -7.16 -8.11
CA GLY A 81 -4.67 -8.06 -9.03
C GLY A 81 -4.15 -9.50 -8.97
N ARG A 82 -2.84 -9.70 -8.73
CA ARG A 82 -2.25 -11.02 -8.52
C ARG A 82 -2.75 -11.67 -7.23
N TYR A 83 -2.86 -10.93 -6.13
CA TYR A 83 -3.46 -11.46 -4.89
C TYR A 83 -4.95 -11.73 -5.05
N ALA A 84 -5.68 -10.92 -5.81
CA ALA A 84 -7.08 -11.20 -6.14
C ALA A 84 -7.21 -12.53 -6.89
N ALA A 85 -6.38 -12.76 -7.91
CA ALA A 85 -6.37 -14.00 -8.67
C ALA A 85 -6.01 -15.22 -7.78
N GLU A 86 -5.02 -15.08 -6.90
CA GLU A 86 -4.63 -16.15 -5.98
C GLU A 86 -5.72 -16.45 -4.94
N ALA A 87 -6.37 -15.42 -4.40
CA ALA A 87 -7.49 -15.60 -3.48
C ALA A 87 -8.66 -16.35 -4.15
N ARG A 88 -8.99 -16.06 -5.41
CA ARG A 88 -10.00 -16.84 -6.17
C ARG A 88 -9.56 -18.29 -6.38
N ARG A 89 -8.28 -18.51 -6.70
CA ARG A 89 -7.73 -19.87 -6.88
C ARG A 89 -7.85 -20.67 -5.59
N LEU A 90 -7.49 -20.07 -4.45
CA LEU A 90 -7.59 -20.71 -3.14
C LEU A 90 -9.05 -20.97 -2.74
N ALA A 91 -9.97 -20.04 -3.02
CA ALA A 91 -11.39 -20.24 -2.77
C ALA A 91 -11.94 -21.48 -3.50
N GLY A 92 -11.55 -21.68 -4.76
CA GLY A 92 -11.96 -22.86 -5.54
C GLY A 92 -11.43 -24.20 -5.01
N LEU A 93 -10.42 -24.19 -4.14
CA LEU A 93 -9.83 -25.37 -3.52
C LEU A 93 -10.23 -25.55 -2.05
N GLU A 94 -10.83 -24.53 -1.44
CA GLU A 94 -11.14 -24.51 -0.02
C GLU A 94 -12.39 -25.34 0.29
N LEU A 95 -12.32 -26.20 1.30
CA LEU A 95 -13.43 -27.07 1.70
C LEU A 95 -14.32 -26.42 2.77
N ASP A 96 -13.75 -25.60 3.65
CA ASP A 96 -14.52 -24.87 4.66
C ASP A 96 -15.32 -23.74 4.00
N PRO A 97 -16.68 -23.79 4.02
CA PRO A 97 -17.50 -22.76 3.40
C PRO A 97 -17.27 -21.36 3.96
N ALA A 98 -16.95 -21.24 5.25
CA ALA A 98 -16.68 -19.95 5.87
C ALA A 98 -15.39 -19.35 5.33
N ARG A 99 -14.31 -20.15 5.26
CA ARG A 99 -13.03 -19.72 4.72
C ARG A 99 -13.10 -19.44 3.21
N ARG A 100 -13.87 -20.22 2.46
CA ARG A 100 -14.11 -19.98 1.03
C ARG A 100 -14.75 -18.61 0.82
N SER A 101 -15.79 -18.29 1.58
CA SER A 101 -16.45 -16.99 1.52
C SER A 101 -15.52 -15.83 1.88
N GLU A 102 -14.65 -15.99 2.90
CA GLU A 102 -13.62 -15.01 3.23
C GLU A 102 -12.66 -14.77 2.04
N LEU A 103 -12.20 -15.83 1.37
CA LEU A 103 -11.29 -15.74 0.22
C LEU A 103 -11.94 -15.08 -1.00
N GLU A 104 -13.21 -15.39 -1.27
CA GLU A 104 -14.01 -14.74 -2.31
C GLU A 104 -14.18 -13.25 -2.03
N ALA A 105 -14.45 -12.87 -0.78
CA ALA A 105 -14.53 -11.48 -0.36
C ALA A 105 -13.19 -10.75 -0.54
N ILE A 106 -12.07 -11.36 -0.12
CA ILE A 106 -10.72 -10.82 -0.34
C ILE A 106 -10.46 -10.59 -1.83
N ALA A 107 -10.81 -11.56 -2.68
CA ALA A 107 -10.65 -11.45 -4.12
C ALA A 107 -11.49 -10.30 -4.72
N ALA A 108 -12.74 -10.15 -4.28
CA ALA A 108 -13.62 -9.07 -4.72
C ALA A 108 -13.04 -7.70 -4.33
N ILE A 109 -12.61 -7.54 -3.09
CA ILE A 109 -11.99 -6.31 -2.58
C ILE A 109 -10.74 -5.95 -3.40
N LEU A 110 -9.79 -6.90 -3.56
CA LEU A 110 -8.54 -6.66 -4.28
C LEU A 110 -8.69 -6.48 -5.80
N THR A 111 -9.85 -6.84 -6.34
CA THR A 111 -10.19 -6.51 -7.74
C THR A 111 -10.50 -5.02 -7.89
N ARG A 112 -10.93 -4.36 -6.80
CA ARG A 112 -11.24 -2.93 -6.76
C ARG A 112 -10.07 -2.09 -6.25
N VAL A 113 -9.51 -2.42 -5.09
CA VAL A 113 -8.48 -1.60 -4.41
C VAL A 113 -7.08 -2.23 -4.54
N PRO A 114 -6.01 -1.41 -4.61
CA PRO A 114 -5.97 0.05 -4.50
C PRO A 114 -6.17 0.77 -5.84
N ALA A 115 -6.61 0.09 -6.91
CA ALA A 115 -6.81 0.73 -8.22
C ALA A 115 -7.82 1.87 -8.14
N ARG A 116 -8.97 1.63 -7.50
CA ARG A 116 -10.09 2.56 -7.34
C ARG A 116 -10.25 3.04 -5.90
N PRO A 117 -11.00 4.12 -5.68
CA PRO A 117 -11.35 4.57 -4.33
C PRO A 117 -12.00 3.47 -3.49
N ALA A 118 -11.59 3.38 -2.22
CA ALA A 118 -12.27 2.53 -1.25
C ALA A 118 -13.66 3.11 -0.95
N VAL A 119 -14.62 2.24 -0.66
CA VAL A 119 -15.97 2.60 -0.23
C VAL A 119 -16.22 2.05 1.16
N THR A 120 -15.79 0.82 1.39
CA THR A 120 -16.02 0.12 2.66
C THR A 120 -14.79 0.13 3.55
N PHE A 121 -14.99 -0.16 4.84
CA PHE A 121 -13.89 -0.30 5.79
C PHE A 121 -12.90 -1.40 5.38
N GLN A 122 -13.39 -2.55 4.92
CA GLN A 122 -12.53 -3.66 4.48
C GLN A 122 -11.74 -3.29 3.23
N GLU A 123 -12.36 -2.60 2.27
CA GLU A 123 -11.66 -2.05 1.11
C GLU A 123 -10.57 -1.06 1.53
N ALA A 124 -10.87 -0.16 2.48
CA ALA A 124 -9.91 0.84 2.93
C ALA A 124 -8.72 0.20 3.66
N LEU A 125 -8.95 -0.81 4.52
CA LEU A 125 -7.89 -1.58 5.16
C LEU A 125 -7.02 -2.31 4.15
N GLN A 126 -7.61 -2.98 3.17
CA GLN A 126 -6.86 -3.72 2.16
C GLN A 126 -6.07 -2.78 1.23
N SER A 127 -6.66 -1.64 0.87
CA SER A 127 -6.00 -0.58 0.08
C SER A 127 -4.79 0.00 0.82
N PHE A 128 -4.95 0.31 2.11
CA PHE A 128 -3.85 0.70 2.99
C PHE A 128 -2.76 -0.37 3.01
N TRP A 129 -3.12 -1.63 3.25
CA TRP A 129 -2.15 -2.71 3.42
C TRP A 129 -1.33 -2.97 2.16
N ILE A 130 -1.98 -3.04 0.99
CA ILE A 130 -1.27 -3.21 -0.28
C ILE A 130 -0.33 -2.03 -0.52
N THR A 131 -0.80 -0.80 -0.31
CA THR A 131 0.02 0.41 -0.48
C THR A 131 1.24 0.39 0.45
N HIS A 132 1.02 0.06 1.72
CA HIS A 132 2.08 -0.05 2.72
C HIS A 132 3.09 -1.14 2.36
N LEU A 133 2.63 -2.29 1.88
CA LEU A 133 3.50 -3.40 1.47
C LEU A 133 4.35 -3.02 0.25
N VAL A 134 3.76 -2.43 -0.78
CA VAL A 134 4.49 -2.03 -1.99
C VAL A 134 5.60 -1.02 -1.68
N LEU A 135 5.34 -0.05 -0.78
CA LEU A 135 6.37 0.89 -0.32
C LEU A 135 7.56 0.18 0.35
N ASN A 136 7.29 -0.86 1.15
CA ASN A 136 8.34 -1.65 1.80
C ASN A 136 9.06 -2.61 0.83
N LEU A 137 8.49 -2.90 -0.35
CA LEU A 137 9.14 -3.70 -1.40
C LEU A 137 10.04 -2.85 -2.31
N GLU A 138 9.71 -1.57 -2.48
CA GLU A 138 10.46 -0.66 -3.36
C GLU A 138 11.85 -0.31 -2.82
N THR A 139 12.00 -0.29 -1.50
CA THR A 139 13.19 0.24 -0.82
C THR A 139 13.51 -0.58 0.43
N SER A 140 14.81 -0.72 0.73
CA SER A 140 15.30 -1.29 2.00
C SER A 140 15.21 -0.32 3.19
N GLY A 141 14.56 0.83 3.00
CA GLY A 141 14.26 1.81 4.04
C GLY A 141 13.35 1.21 5.11
N HIS A 142 13.33 1.84 6.29
CA HIS A 142 12.52 1.39 7.42
C HIS A 142 11.71 2.58 7.95
N ALA A 143 10.79 2.29 8.88
CA ALA A 143 9.95 3.29 9.53
C ALA A 143 8.99 4.02 8.59
N PHE A 144 8.37 3.28 7.65
CA PHE A 144 7.14 3.73 7.01
C PHE A 144 6.03 3.68 8.07
N GLY A 145 5.65 4.83 8.60
CA GLY A 145 4.63 4.89 9.65
C GLY A 145 3.23 4.91 9.06
N PRO A 146 2.24 4.20 9.64
CA PRO A 146 0.84 4.33 9.22
C PRO A 146 0.26 5.72 9.51
N GLY A 147 0.94 6.54 10.32
CA GLY A 147 0.50 7.89 10.66
C GLY A 147 -0.80 7.88 11.45
N ARG A 148 -1.70 8.83 11.15
CA ARG A 148 -3.01 8.97 11.81
C ARG A 148 -4.03 7.98 11.25
N PHE A 149 -3.72 6.69 11.39
CA PHE A 149 -4.48 5.56 10.86
C PHE A 149 -5.96 5.62 11.24
N ASP A 150 -6.23 5.97 12.49
CA ASP A 150 -7.56 6.20 13.01
C ASP A 150 -8.33 7.26 12.20
N GLN A 151 -7.71 8.38 11.87
CA GLN A 151 -8.40 9.52 11.23
C GLN A 151 -8.78 9.25 9.78
N TYR A 152 -7.87 8.71 8.98
CA TYR A 152 -8.14 8.50 7.55
C TYR A 152 -8.92 7.21 7.26
N LEU A 153 -8.96 6.24 8.18
CA LEU A 153 -9.88 5.10 8.07
C LEU A 153 -11.27 5.37 8.65
N TYR A 154 -11.40 6.31 9.59
CA TYR A 154 -12.67 6.53 10.30
C TYR A 154 -13.88 6.79 9.39
N PRO A 155 -13.80 7.56 8.28
CA PRO A 155 -14.94 7.75 7.39
C PRO A 155 -15.46 6.43 6.81
N TYR A 156 -14.56 5.51 6.45
CA TYR A 156 -14.90 4.19 5.89
C TYR A 156 -15.44 3.25 6.97
N TYR A 157 -14.85 3.27 8.17
CA TYR A 157 -15.36 2.55 9.33
C TYR A 157 -16.81 2.95 9.64
N ARG A 158 -17.04 4.26 9.80
CA ARG A 158 -18.36 4.80 10.11
C ARG A 158 -19.37 4.45 9.01
N HIS A 159 -19.00 4.59 7.74
CA HIS A 159 -19.86 4.21 6.63
C HIS A 159 -20.29 2.73 6.69
N SER A 160 -19.34 1.80 6.88
CA SER A 160 -19.65 0.36 6.94
C SER A 160 -20.44 -0.05 8.19
N ILE A 161 -20.34 0.70 9.29
CA ILE A 161 -21.16 0.49 10.50
C ILE A 161 -22.58 1.01 10.27
N ASP A 162 -22.72 2.23 9.76
CA ASP A 162 -24.00 2.89 9.53
C ASP A 162 -24.83 2.18 8.45
N SER A 163 -24.17 1.57 7.45
CA SER A 163 -24.81 0.78 6.40
C SER A 163 -25.16 -0.66 6.84
N GLY A 164 -24.69 -1.09 8.01
CA GLY A 164 -24.84 -2.46 8.49
C GLY A 164 -23.99 -3.50 7.75
N GLU A 165 -23.01 -3.08 6.94
CA GLU A 165 -22.07 -3.97 6.26
C GLU A 165 -21.21 -4.76 7.26
N ILE A 166 -20.76 -4.09 8.32
CA ILE A 166 -19.99 -4.71 9.40
C ILE A 166 -20.56 -4.34 10.76
N THR A 167 -20.30 -5.19 11.73
CA THR A 167 -20.49 -4.91 13.16
C THR A 167 -19.17 -4.41 13.77
N PRO A 168 -19.22 -3.71 14.93
CA PRO A 168 -18.01 -3.35 15.67
C PRO A 168 -17.10 -4.56 16.00
N ALA A 169 -17.69 -5.74 16.24
CA ALA A 169 -16.95 -6.97 16.51
C ALA A 169 -16.19 -7.49 15.28
N GLN A 170 -16.74 -7.32 14.07
CA GLN A 170 -16.05 -7.65 12.82
C GLN A 170 -14.94 -6.66 12.48
N ALA A 171 -15.05 -5.40 12.92
CA ALA A 171 -14.00 -4.40 12.76
C ALA A 171 -12.81 -4.59 13.71
N ASN A 172 -13.05 -5.25 14.87
CA ASN A 172 -12.02 -5.59 15.85
C ASN A 172 -12.06 -7.09 16.19
N PRO A 173 -11.69 -7.96 15.22
CA PRO A 173 -11.72 -9.39 15.44
C PRO A 173 -10.69 -9.76 16.50
N ARG A 174 -11.12 -10.49 17.54
CA ARG A 174 -10.17 -11.05 18.51
C ARG A 174 -9.23 -12.03 17.78
N PRO A 175 -7.95 -12.11 18.18
CA PRO A 175 -7.02 -13.08 17.58
C PRO A 175 -7.62 -14.48 17.68
N ARG A 176 -7.78 -15.18 16.55
CA ARG A 176 -8.13 -16.61 16.59
C ARG A 176 -6.95 -17.34 17.25
N ALA A 177 -7.23 -18.17 18.25
CA ALA A 177 -6.22 -19.03 18.84
C ALA A 177 -5.53 -19.83 17.73
N PRO A 178 -4.19 -20.00 17.77
CA PRO A 178 -3.50 -20.75 16.74
C PRO A 178 -4.08 -22.17 16.68
N THR A 179 -4.68 -22.52 15.54
CA THR A 179 -5.06 -23.90 15.24
C THR A 179 -3.78 -24.71 15.27
N ARG A 180 -3.60 -25.56 16.28
CA ARG A 180 -2.52 -26.56 16.31
C ARG A 180 -2.69 -27.41 15.05
N THR A 181 -1.91 -27.11 14.02
CA THR A 181 -1.70 -28.08 12.94
C THR A 181 -1.06 -29.28 13.60
N SER A 182 -1.82 -30.37 13.75
CA SER A 182 -1.27 -31.67 14.10
C SER A 182 -0.31 -32.06 12.99
N ARG A 183 0.99 -31.79 13.21
CA ARG A 183 2.05 -32.47 12.47
C ARG A 183 2.00 -33.93 12.91
N THR A 184 1.44 -34.78 12.07
CA THR A 184 1.77 -36.21 12.00
C THR A 184 3.13 -36.39 11.35
#